data_AF-A0A9X5BK85-F1
#
_entry.id   AF-A0A9X5BK85-F1
#
_cell.length_a   1.000
_cell.length_b   1.000
_cell.length_c   1.000
_cell.angle_alpha   90.00
_cell.angle_beta   90.00
_cell.angle_gamma   90.00
#
_symmetry.space_group_name_H-M   'P 1'
#
loop_
_entity.id
_entity.type
_entity.pdbx_description
1 polymer ?
#
loop_
_entity_poly.entity_id
_entity_poly.type
_entity_poly.pdbx_seq_one_letter_code
_entity_poly.pdbx_strand_id
1 'polypeptide(L)'
;MKNKYILLEVNQRNEIRADVNMAIKSMELMQIEDMNVKIDTGCPYTSIPILRFGISKAKAQQMKQRDCADNRIRKEISFGVNDSKEKRDADKEKFKAGKYMDLKSITFQHGNFEIDFGGVCINKDHVKVSYDRTGNILIGMDLLSQMDIHIRKSKILGKTVFIACPYDNMNQEYLEALNQHFDI
;
A
#
# COMPACT_ATOMS: atom_id res chain seq x y z
N MET A 1 -18.91 -9.84 -12.36
CA MET A 1 -19.54 -9.72 -11.02
C MET A 1 -18.53 -9.01 -10.14
N LYS A 2 -18.91 -7.96 -9.39
CA LYS A 2 -18.00 -7.28 -8.47
C LYS A 2 -17.92 -8.06 -7.17
N ASN A 3 -16.73 -8.18 -6.59
CA ASN A 3 -16.52 -8.77 -5.29
C ASN A 3 -17.19 -7.91 -4.20
N LYS A 4 -17.80 -8.57 -3.20
CA LYS A 4 -18.39 -7.91 -2.02
C LYS A 4 -17.49 -7.98 -0.78
N TYR A 5 -16.47 -8.83 -0.83
CA TYR A 5 -15.44 -9.01 0.18
C TYR A 5 -14.15 -9.46 -0.51
N ILE A 6 -13.03 -9.37 0.20
CA ILE A 6 -11.72 -9.79 -0.26
C ILE A 6 -11.49 -11.22 0.20
N LEU A 7 -11.13 -12.12 -0.72
CA LEU A 7 -10.69 -13.48 -0.42
C LEU A 7 -9.39 -13.75 -1.18
N LEU A 8 -8.30 -13.98 -0.46
CA LEU A 8 -6.97 -14.17 -1.02
C LEU A 8 -6.31 -15.39 -0.40
N GLU A 9 -5.64 -16.21 -1.21
CA GLU A 9 -4.81 -17.30 -0.68
C GLU A 9 -3.44 -16.77 -0.23
N VAL A 10 -2.91 -17.31 0.87
CA VAL A 10 -1.51 -17.13 1.23
C VAL A 10 -0.66 -17.96 0.25
N ASN A 11 0.27 -17.31 -0.45
CA ASN A 11 1.07 -17.97 -1.46
C ASN A 11 2.21 -18.82 -0.86
N GLN A 12 2.94 -19.53 -1.72
CA GLN A 12 4.05 -20.42 -1.32
C GLN A 12 5.24 -19.70 -0.65
N ARG A 13 5.31 -18.36 -0.76
CA ARG A 13 6.31 -17.53 -0.09
C ARG A 13 5.81 -16.96 1.24
N ASN A 14 4.66 -17.44 1.72
CA ASN A 14 3.96 -16.92 2.91
C ASN A 14 3.58 -15.44 2.77
N GLU A 15 3.20 -15.01 1.58
CA GLU A 15 2.73 -13.65 1.32
C GLU A 15 1.27 -13.66 0.91
N ILE A 16 0.53 -12.63 1.34
CA ILE A 16 -0.80 -12.31 0.83
C ILE A 16 -0.60 -11.23 -0.23
N ARG A 17 -1.07 -11.51 -1.46
CA ARG A 17 -0.98 -10.59 -2.60
C ARG A 17 -2.32 -10.47 -3.26
N ALA A 18 -2.57 -9.30 -3.84
CA ALA A 18 -3.75 -9.02 -4.63
C ALA A 18 -3.35 -8.23 -5.88
N ASP A 19 -4.08 -8.43 -6.96
CA ASP A 19 -4.06 -7.53 -8.09
C ASP A 19 -5.21 -6.53 -7.89
N VAL A 20 -4.88 -5.24 -7.94
CA VAL A 20 -5.81 -4.16 -7.59
C VAL A 20 -5.74 -3.05 -8.60
N ASN A 21 -6.84 -2.30 -8.69
CA ASN A 21 -6.85 -1.01 -9.37
C ASN A 21 -6.63 0.10 -8.34
N MET A 22 -5.95 1.18 -8.75
CA MET A 22 -5.61 2.30 -7.87
C MET A 22 -5.76 3.65 -8.57
N ALA A 23 -5.97 4.68 -7.77
CA ALA A 23 -5.86 6.08 -8.18
C ALA A 23 -5.15 6.91 -7.09
N ILE A 24 -4.35 7.89 -7.50
CA ILE A 24 -3.76 8.91 -6.63
C ILE A 24 -4.09 10.27 -7.26
N LYS A 25 -5.26 10.82 -6.94
CA LYS A 25 -5.81 11.98 -7.67
C LYS A 25 -4.97 13.24 -7.49
N SER A 26 -4.31 13.42 -6.34
CA SER A 26 -3.39 14.56 -6.14
C SER A 26 -2.17 14.53 -7.06
N MET A 27 -1.88 13.37 -7.68
CA MET A 27 -0.79 13.18 -8.63
C MET A 27 -1.27 13.07 -10.09
N GLU A 28 -2.57 13.31 -10.35
CA GLU A 28 -3.20 13.11 -11.66
C GLU A 28 -3.12 11.65 -12.17
N LEU A 29 -2.95 10.69 -11.26
CA LEU A 29 -2.93 9.26 -11.57
C LEU A 29 -4.32 8.69 -11.34
N MET A 30 -5.17 8.75 -12.37
CA MET A 30 -6.61 8.49 -12.23
C MET A 30 -7.00 7.02 -12.42
N GLN A 31 -6.20 6.25 -13.17
CA GLN A 31 -6.47 4.85 -13.49
C GLN A 31 -5.15 4.10 -13.58
N ILE A 32 -4.85 3.30 -12.56
CA ILE A 32 -3.72 2.39 -12.54
C ILE A 32 -4.31 1.00 -12.34
N GLU A 33 -4.23 0.16 -13.36
CA GLU A 33 -4.90 -1.14 -13.39
C GLU A 33 -3.92 -2.29 -13.13
N ASP A 34 -4.43 -3.41 -12.64
CA ASP A 34 -3.72 -4.69 -12.52
C ASP A 34 -2.39 -4.61 -11.76
N MET A 35 -2.38 -3.86 -10.67
CA MET A 35 -1.19 -3.71 -9.84
C MET A 35 -1.11 -4.79 -8.78
N ASN A 36 -0.05 -5.57 -8.85
CA ASN A 36 0.25 -6.55 -7.82
C ASN A 36 0.77 -5.87 -6.53
N VAL A 37 -0.02 -5.95 -5.47
CA VAL A 37 0.29 -5.38 -4.16
C VAL A 37 0.51 -6.48 -3.13
N LYS A 38 1.33 -6.19 -2.12
CA LYS A 38 1.49 -7.06 -0.95
C LYS A 38 0.70 -6.50 0.22
N ILE A 39 -0.15 -7.34 0.82
CA ILE A 39 -0.77 -7.03 2.10
C ILE A 39 0.26 -7.29 3.20
N ASP A 40 0.59 -6.27 3.98
CA ASP A 40 1.69 -6.32 4.95
C ASP A 40 1.25 -5.77 6.32
N THR A 41 0.89 -6.68 7.23
CA THR A 41 0.48 -6.35 8.60
C THR A 41 1.65 -5.82 9.45
N GLY A 42 2.89 -6.01 9.02
CA GLY A 42 4.08 -5.41 9.65
C GLY A 42 4.35 -3.98 9.17
N CYS A 43 3.62 -3.50 8.16
CA CYS A 43 3.80 -2.17 7.61
C CYS A 43 2.77 -1.21 8.22
N PRO A 44 3.18 -0.16 8.95
CA PRO A 44 2.22 0.77 9.57
C PRO A 44 1.48 1.65 8.56
N TYR A 45 2.02 1.86 7.36
CA TYR A 45 1.46 2.75 6.34
C TYR A 45 1.52 2.14 4.95
N THR A 46 0.50 2.41 4.15
CA THR A 46 0.47 2.03 2.74
C THR A 46 1.52 2.84 1.98
N SER A 47 2.38 2.12 1.24
CA SER A 47 3.59 2.68 0.61
C SER A 47 3.66 2.26 -0.85
N ILE A 48 3.80 3.26 -1.72
CA ILE A 48 3.81 3.10 -3.17
C ILE A 48 5.16 3.57 -3.73
N PRO A 49 6.01 2.65 -4.18
CA PRO A 49 7.14 3.00 -5.02
C PRO A 49 6.65 3.32 -6.44
N ILE A 50 6.73 4.59 -6.87
CA ILE A 50 6.12 5.06 -8.13
C ILE A 50 6.65 4.33 -9.37
N LEU A 51 7.88 3.83 -9.30
CA LEU A 51 8.52 3.07 -10.37
C LEU A 51 7.77 1.76 -10.68
N ARG A 52 6.92 1.28 -9.76
CA ARG A 52 6.05 0.13 -9.99
C ARG A 52 4.93 0.40 -10.99
N PHE A 53 4.59 1.66 -11.24
CA PHE A 53 3.61 2.06 -12.25
C PHE A 53 4.21 2.17 -13.67
N GLY A 54 5.41 1.62 -13.91
CA GLY A 54 6.08 1.71 -15.21
C GLY A 54 6.65 3.09 -15.55
N ILE A 55 6.63 4.04 -14.60
CA ILE A 55 7.19 5.37 -14.78
C ILE A 55 8.72 5.29 -14.87
N SER A 56 9.30 5.97 -15.87
CA SER A 56 10.75 5.99 -16.07
C SER A 56 11.47 6.68 -14.91
N LYS A 57 12.71 6.26 -14.63
CA LYS A 57 13.53 6.88 -13.56
C LYS A 57 13.70 8.39 -13.75
N ALA A 58 13.88 8.84 -14.99
CA ALA A 58 13.99 10.26 -15.31
C ALA A 58 12.70 11.02 -14.96
N LYS A 59 11.54 10.46 -15.32
CA LYS A 59 10.24 11.06 -14.98
C LYS A 59 10.00 11.05 -13.46
N ALA A 60 10.31 9.95 -12.78
CA ALA A 60 10.22 9.88 -11.32
C ALA A 60 11.12 10.90 -10.62
N GLN A 61 12.33 11.15 -11.14
CA GLN A 61 13.23 12.19 -10.63
C GLN A 61 12.67 13.60 -10.85
N GLN A 62 12.05 13.88 -12.00
CA GLN A 62 11.36 15.14 -12.24
C GLN A 62 10.17 15.32 -11.29
N MET A 63 9.39 14.26 -11.04
CA MET A 63 8.29 14.29 -10.06
C MET A 63 8.81 14.58 -8.65
N LYS A 64 9.87 13.87 -8.23
CA LYS A 64 10.55 14.14 -6.96
C LYS A 64 11.01 15.58 -6.83
N GLN A 65 11.61 16.15 -7.88
CA GLN A 65 12.07 17.53 -7.88
C GLN A 65 10.92 18.53 -7.64
N ARG A 66 9.78 18.32 -8.32
CA ARG A 66 8.58 19.15 -8.11
C ARG A 66 8.08 19.04 -6.67
N ASP A 67 7.94 17.83 -6.15
CA ASP A 67 7.45 17.60 -4.79
C ASP A 67 8.40 18.11 -3.70
N CYS A 68 9.72 18.03 -3.93
CA CYS A 68 10.73 18.61 -3.04
C CYS A 68 10.55 20.13 -2.90
N ALA A 69 10.17 20.81 -3.97
CA ALA A 69 9.95 22.26 -3.99
C ALA A 69 8.55 22.69 -3.50
N ASP A 70 7.57 21.78 -3.44
CA ASP A 70 6.22 22.10 -2.99
C ASP A 70 6.07 21.95 -1.47
N ASN A 71 5.96 23.07 -0.75
CA ASN A 71 5.81 23.09 0.70
C ASN A 71 4.49 22.47 1.20
N ARG A 72 3.50 22.26 0.32
CA ARG A 72 2.22 21.62 0.67
C ARG A 72 2.35 20.10 0.76
N ILE A 73 3.32 19.51 0.06
CA ILE A 73 3.57 18.07 0.11
C ILE A 73 4.36 17.75 1.37
N ARG A 74 3.75 17.02 2.31
CA ARG A 74 4.45 16.55 3.51
C ARG A 74 5.50 15.52 3.12
N LYS A 75 6.75 15.77 3.52
CA LYS A 75 7.86 14.83 3.37
C LYS A 75 8.11 14.11 4.68
N GLU A 76 8.47 12.84 4.60
CA GLU A 76 8.82 12.04 5.76
C GLU A 76 10.01 11.15 5.45
N ILE A 77 10.87 10.97 6.43
CA ILE A 77 11.91 9.95 6.36
C ILE A 77 11.25 8.58 6.49
N SER A 78 11.67 7.66 5.63
CA SER A 78 11.30 6.25 5.73
C SER A 78 12.56 5.42 5.63
N PHE A 79 12.83 4.63 6.67
CA PHE A 79 13.96 3.71 6.70
C PHE A 79 13.48 2.27 6.49
N GLY A 80 14.31 1.47 5.83
CA GLY A 80 14.19 0.03 5.86
C GLY A 80 14.73 -0.55 7.17
N VAL A 81 14.24 -1.73 7.52
CA VAL A 81 14.72 -2.48 8.69
C VAL A 81 16.23 -2.74 8.65
N ASN A 82 16.80 -2.86 7.46
CA ASN A 82 18.22 -3.13 7.23
C ASN A 82 19.11 -1.88 7.12
N ASP A 83 18.55 -0.67 7.26
CA ASP A 83 19.36 0.55 7.21
C ASP A 83 20.20 0.71 8.47
N SER A 84 21.52 0.85 8.30
CA SER A 84 22.46 1.04 9.40
C SER A 84 22.20 2.34 10.17
N LYS A 85 22.67 2.41 11.42
CA LYS A 85 22.50 3.60 12.27
C LYS A 85 23.17 4.82 11.65
N GLU A 86 24.38 4.66 11.13
CA GLU A 86 25.17 5.73 10.50
C GLU A 86 24.44 6.31 9.30
N LYS A 87 23.87 5.45 8.43
CA LYS A 87 23.04 5.88 7.31
C LYS A 87 21.82 6.65 7.79
N ARG A 88 21.11 6.13 8.80
CA ARG A 88 19.91 6.78 9.35
C ARG A 88 20.21 8.17 9.89
N ASP A 89 21.31 8.32 10.60
CA ASP A 89 21.68 9.60 11.20
C ASP A 89 22.14 10.60 10.14
N ALA A 90 22.93 10.16 9.14
CA ALA A 90 23.30 11.00 8.00
C ALA A 90 22.08 11.48 7.18
N ASP A 91 21.11 10.59 6.94
CA ASP A 91 19.89 10.94 6.21
C ASP A 91 18.98 11.89 7.02
N LYS A 92 18.92 11.75 8.34
CA LYS A 92 18.21 12.70 9.21
C LYS A 92 18.80 14.10 9.13
N GLU A 93 20.12 14.23 9.15
CA GLU A 93 20.77 15.55 9.04
C GLU A 93 20.51 16.21 7.67
N LYS A 94 20.58 15.43 6.58
CA LYS A 94 20.19 15.91 5.25
C LYS A 94 18.71 16.35 5.20
N PHE A 95 17.82 15.61 5.85
CA PHE A 95 16.39 15.93 5.88
C PHE A 95 16.13 17.24 6.62
N LYS A 96 16.76 17.44 7.79
CA LYS A 96 16.69 18.71 8.54
C LYS A 96 17.23 19.88 7.73
N ALA A 97 18.28 19.66 6.94
CA ALA A 97 18.85 20.65 6.05
C ALA A 97 18.05 20.88 4.75
N GLY A 98 16.88 20.25 4.57
CA GLY A 98 16.04 20.41 3.37
C GLY A 98 16.60 19.76 2.10
N LYS A 99 17.63 18.91 2.21
CA LYS A 99 18.30 18.25 1.06
C LYS A 99 17.53 17.02 0.59
N TYR A 100 16.24 17.19 0.30
CA TYR A 100 15.32 16.09 -0.01
C TYR A 100 15.67 15.35 -1.31
N MET A 101 16.23 16.04 -2.30
CA MET A 101 16.64 15.42 -3.56
C MET A 101 17.73 14.36 -3.37
N ASP A 102 18.62 14.57 -2.39
CA ASP A 102 19.75 13.69 -2.10
C ASP A 102 19.36 12.47 -1.25
N LEU A 103 18.11 12.41 -0.78
CA LEU A 103 17.61 11.38 0.10
C LEU A 103 16.87 10.29 -0.68
N LYS A 104 17.31 9.04 -0.55
CA LYS A 104 16.55 7.86 -1.01
C LYS A 104 15.58 7.34 0.06
N SER A 105 15.88 7.63 1.32
CA SER A 105 15.11 7.22 2.51
C SER A 105 13.98 8.22 2.80
N ILE A 106 13.26 8.65 1.77
CA ILE A 106 12.22 9.67 1.86
C ILE A 106 10.95 9.23 1.15
N THR A 107 9.82 9.65 1.70
CA THR A 107 8.49 9.47 1.15
C THR A 107 7.73 10.78 1.17
N PHE A 108 6.79 10.92 0.25
CA PHE A 108 5.97 12.10 0.04
C PHE A 108 4.51 11.70 0.24
N GLN A 109 3.78 12.44 1.07
CA GLN A 109 2.36 12.19 1.28
C GLN A 109 1.56 12.81 0.13
N HIS A 110 0.81 11.97 -0.56
CA HIS A 110 -0.11 12.35 -1.64
C HIS A 110 -1.52 12.01 -1.25
N GLY A 111 -2.48 12.82 -1.69
CA GLY A 111 -3.85 12.72 -1.25
C GLY A 111 -4.81 12.06 -2.23
N ASN A 112 -6.03 11.79 -1.74
CA ASN A 112 -7.12 11.20 -2.52
C ASN A 112 -6.70 9.87 -3.17
N PHE A 113 -6.22 8.96 -2.32
CA PHE A 113 -5.84 7.62 -2.71
C PHE A 113 -7.07 6.72 -2.72
N GLU A 114 -7.25 5.98 -3.81
CA GLU A 114 -8.31 4.99 -3.96
C GLU A 114 -7.69 3.67 -4.37
N ILE A 115 -8.20 2.57 -3.83
CA ILE A 115 -7.78 1.20 -4.16
C ILE A 115 -9.01 0.30 -4.25
N ASP A 116 -9.06 -0.53 -5.29
CA ASP A 116 -10.16 -1.43 -5.60
C ASP A 116 -9.66 -2.87 -5.72
N PHE A 117 -10.15 -3.73 -4.82
CA PHE A 117 -9.89 -5.18 -4.80
C PHE A 117 -10.94 -5.97 -5.61
N GLY A 118 -11.18 -5.55 -6.85
CA GLY A 118 -12.12 -6.21 -7.76
C GLY A 118 -13.60 -6.06 -7.38
N GLY A 119 -13.96 -4.96 -6.72
CA GLY A 119 -15.31 -4.61 -6.28
C GLY A 119 -15.36 -3.98 -4.89
N VAL A 120 -14.33 -4.23 -4.08
CA VAL A 120 -14.20 -3.66 -2.73
C VAL A 120 -13.30 -2.43 -2.81
N CYS A 121 -13.94 -1.26 -2.90
CA CYS A 121 -13.27 0.03 -3.02
C CYS A 121 -13.00 0.66 -1.65
N ILE A 122 -11.80 1.22 -1.47
CA ILE A 122 -11.40 1.87 -0.24
C ILE A 122 -10.72 3.18 -0.58
N ASN A 123 -11.14 4.22 0.11
CA ASN A 123 -10.62 5.57 -0.05
C ASN A 123 -9.79 5.95 1.15
N LYS A 124 -8.72 6.72 0.91
CA LYS A 124 -7.86 7.23 1.95
C LYS A 124 -7.42 8.64 1.63
N ASP A 125 -7.41 9.48 2.65
CA ASP A 125 -6.99 10.87 2.51
C ASP A 125 -5.56 11.00 2.04
N HIS A 126 -4.67 10.10 2.46
CA HIS A 126 -3.24 10.16 2.17
C HIS A 126 -2.59 8.79 1.94
N VAL A 127 -1.62 8.73 1.04
CA VAL A 127 -0.73 7.59 0.79
C VAL A 127 0.72 8.05 0.71
N LYS A 128 1.66 7.19 1.11
CA LYS A 128 3.10 7.50 1.02
C LYS A 128 3.66 7.04 -0.31
N VAL A 129 4.25 7.96 -1.06
CA VAL A 129 4.89 7.69 -2.35
C VAL A 129 6.40 7.82 -2.23
N SER A 130 7.14 6.89 -2.81
CA SER A 130 8.59 6.97 -2.96
C SER A 130 8.97 7.02 -4.44
N TYR A 131 9.86 7.95 -4.78
CA TYR A 131 10.38 8.12 -6.14
C TYR A 131 11.61 7.26 -6.45
N ASP A 132 12.34 6.84 -5.40
CA ASP A 132 13.63 6.15 -5.55
C ASP A 132 13.55 4.65 -5.32
N ARG A 133 12.55 4.18 -4.56
CA ARG A 133 12.41 2.76 -4.20
C ARG A 133 11.87 1.94 -5.36
N THR A 134 12.28 0.68 -5.42
CA THR A 134 11.82 -0.32 -6.40
C THR A 134 11.16 -1.54 -5.74
N GLY A 135 10.95 -1.49 -4.42
CA GLY A 135 10.30 -2.58 -3.66
C GLY A 135 8.85 -2.83 -4.07
N ASN A 136 8.17 -3.73 -3.38
CA ASN A 136 6.74 -3.97 -3.59
C ASN A 136 5.92 -2.73 -3.22
N ILE A 137 4.75 -2.59 -3.82
CA ILE A 137 3.68 -1.77 -3.24
C ILE A 137 3.18 -2.52 -1.99
N LEU A 138 3.11 -1.82 -0.87
CA LEU A 138 2.70 -2.38 0.41
C LEU A 138 1.38 -1.75 0.82
N ILE A 139 0.38 -2.59 1.12
CA ILE A 139 -0.86 -2.19 1.77
C ILE A 139 -0.68 -2.40 3.27
N GLY A 140 -0.65 -1.31 4.01
CA GLY A 140 -0.29 -1.30 5.43
C GLY A 140 -1.49 -1.26 6.37
N MET A 141 -1.20 -1.26 7.67
CA MET A 141 -2.18 -1.23 8.75
C MET A 141 -3.07 0.00 8.74
N ASP A 142 -2.62 1.11 8.15
CA ASP A 142 -3.42 2.32 7.95
C ASP A 142 -4.62 2.13 6.99
N LEU A 143 -4.63 1.06 6.20
CA LEU A 143 -5.77 0.61 5.42
C LEU A 143 -6.40 -0.63 6.05
N LEU A 144 -5.58 -1.61 6.44
CA LEU A 144 -6.07 -2.89 6.99
C LEU A 144 -6.87 -2.72 8.30
N SER A 145 -6.58 -1.70 9.10
CA SER A 145 -7.33 -1.40 10.33
C SER A 145 -8.78 -0.96 10.10
N GLN A 146 -9.17 -0.67 8.85
CA GLN A 146 -10.53 -0.29 8.48
C GLN A 146 -11.40 -1.50 8.08
N MET A 147 -10.87 -2.72 8.22
CA MET A 147 -11.52 -3.95 7.81
C MET A 147 -11.65 -4.92 8.98
N ASP A 148 -12.71 -5.71 8.93
CA ASP A 148 -12.73 -7.01 9.60
C ASP A 148 -11.87 -7.99 8.82
N ILE A 149 -10.92 -8.65 9.48
CA ILE A 149 -9.90 -9.49 8.82
C ILE A 149 -9.78 -10.83 9.55
N HIS A 150 -9.91 -11.91 8.78
CA HIS A 150 -9.70 -13.27 9.23
C HIS A 150 -8.64 -13.96 8.39
N ILE A 151 -7.57 -14.45 9.03
CA ILE A 151 -6.51 -15.23 8.38
C ILE A 151 -6.46 -16.61 9.02
N ARG A 152 -6.99 -17.61 8.33
CA ARG A 152 -7.09 -18.99 8.85
C ARG A 152 -7.01 -20.01 7.73
N LYS A 153 -6.81 -21.29 8.09
CA LYS A 153 -6.89 -22.40 7.14
C LYS A 153 -8.35 -22.61 6.73
N SER A 154 -8.64 -22.38 5.46
CA SER A 154 -9.93 -22.63 4.83
C SER A 154 -10.25 -24.12 4.82
N LYS A 155 -11.45 -24.49 5.27
CA LYS A 155 -11.93 -25.88 5.23
C LYS A 155 -12.23 -26.35 3.81
N ILE A 156 -12.71 -25.44 2.96
CA ILE A 156 -13.08 -25.73 1.57
C ILE A 156 -11.86 -25.85 0.68
N LEU A 157 -10.88 -24.95 0.84
CA LEU A 157 -9.71 -24.87 -0.04
C LEU A 157 -8.50 -25.66 0.49
N GLY A 158 -8.52 -26.05 1.77
CA GLY A 158 -7.39 -26.72 2.41
C GLY A 158 -6.13 -25.85 2.59
N LYS A 159 -6.21 -24.55 2.28
CA LYS A 159 -5.11 -23.57 2.31
C LYS A 159 -5.38 -22.47 3.32
N THR A 160 -4.32 -21.79 3.77
CA THR A 160 -4.47 -20.55 4.55
C THR A 160 -4.96 -19.44 3.63
N VAL A 161 -6.05 -18.79 4.02
CA VAL A 161 -6.64 -17.68 3.27
C VAL A 161 -6.83 -16.47 4.17
N PHE A 162 -6.78 -15.30 3.55
CA PHE A 162 -7.13 -14.00 4.08
C PHE A 162 -8.53 -13.66 3.57
N ILE A 163 -9.50 -13.51 4.47
CA ILE A 163 -10.84 -12.99 4.15
C ILE A 163 -10.99 -11.65 4.86
N ALA A 164 -11.37 -10.61 4.13
CA ALA A 164 -11.58 -9.29 4.71
C ALA A 164 -12.77 -8.56 4.11
N CYS A 165 -13.39 -7.71 4.92
CA CYS A 165 -14.45 -6.80 4.49
C CYS A 165 -14.30 -5.46 5.22
N PRO A 166 -14.41 -4.32 4.53
CA PRO A 166 -14.49 -3.02 5.19
C PRO A 166 -15.64 -2.97 6.19
N TYR A 167 -15.42 -2.38 7.38
CA TYR A 167 -16.43 -2.34 8.43
C TYR A 167 -17.72 -1.61 8.00
N ASP A 168 -17.58 -0.59 7.15
CA ASP A 168 -18.69 0.19 6.60
C ASP A 168 -19.47 -0.52 5.47
N ASN A 169 -18.98 -1.68 5.00
CA ASN A 169 -19.57 -2.44 3.91
C ASN A 169 -19.80 -3.93 4.27
N MET A 170 -19.91 -4.23 5.57
CA MET A 170 -20.24 -5.57 6.07
C MET A 170 -21.55 -6.06 5.45
N ASN A 171 -21.53 -7.28 4.91
CA ASN A 171 -22.65 -7.84 4.16
C ASN A 171 -22.84 -9.33 4.40
N GLN A 172 -24.00 -9.84 3.99
CA GLN A 172 -24.39 -11.23 4.20
C GLN A 172 -23.44 -12.18 3.47
N GLU A 173 -22.98 -11.85 2.27
CA GLU A 173 -22.05 -12.71 1.52
C GLU A 173 -20.70 -12.87 2.24
N TYR A 174 -20.20 -11.83 2.90
CA TYR A 174 -19.01 -11.92 3.74
C TYR A 174 -19.21 -12.86 4.92
N LEU A 175 -20.32 -12.71 5.66
CA LEU A 175 -20.63 -13.56 6.82
C LEU A 175 -20.81 -15.03 6.42
N GLU A 176 -21.45 -15.28 5.28
CA GLU A 176 -21.58 -16.63 4.72
C GLU A 176 -20.22 -17.21 4.33
N ALA A 177 -19.34 -16.40 3.73
CA ALA A 177 -17.99 -16.84 3.41
C ALA A 177 -17.19 -17.17 4.67
N LEU A 178 -17.31 -16.37 5.73
CA LEU A 178 -16.67 -16.67 7.02
C LEU A 178 -17.17 -18.01 7.59
N ASN A 179 -18.48 -18.24 7.62
CA ASN A 179 -19.03 -19.50 8.10
C ASN A 179 -18.59 -20.69 7.24
N GLN A 180 -18.63 -20.55 5.91
CA GLN A 180 -18.22 -21.61 4.98
C GLN A 180 -16.73 -21.97 5.08
N HIS A 181 -15.87 -20.97 5.23
CA HIS A 181 -14.43 -21.18 5.27
C HIS A 181 -13.93 -21.57 6.66
N PHE A 182 -14.54 -21.03 7.73
CA PHE A 182 -13.99 -21.03 9.08
C PHE A 182 -14.97 -21.46 10.20
N ASP A 183 -16.24 -21.71 9.90
CA ASP A 183 -17.35 -22.00 10.85
C ASP A 183 -17.51 -20.92 11.94
N ILE A 184 -17.55 -19.66 11.54
CA ILE A 184 -17.80 -18.50 12.41
C ILE A 184 -18.89 -17.60 11.84
#